data_AF-A0A6B2LVJ4-F1
#
_entry.id   AF-A0A6B2LVJ4-F1
#
_cell.length_a   1.000
_cell.length_b   1.000
_cell.length_c   1.000
_cell.angle_alpha   90.00
_cell.angle_beta   90.00
_cell.angle_gamma   90.00
#
_symmetry.space_group_name_H-M   'P 1'
#
loop_
_entity.id
_entity.type
_entity.pdbx_description
1 polymer ?
#
loop_
_entity_poly.entity_id
_entity_poly.type
_entity_poly.pdbx_seq_one_letter_code
_entity_poly.pdbx_strand_id
1 'polypeptide(L)'
;MEGAGSTIEGAGSSTEGEGSTMEGAGSTIEGAGSTIDGEGSTIEGEGSATEGVGSTMEGAGSTIEGAGSTIDGEGSTIEGEGSATEG
;
A
#
# COMPACT_ATOMS: atom_id res chain seq x y z
N MET A 1 -11.12 -6.19 -8.38
CA MET A 1 -12.11 -5.28 -9.01
C MET A 1 -11.34 -4.36 -9.94
N GLU A 2 -11.86 -4.01 -11.12
CA GLU A 2 -11.19 -3.02 -12.00
C GLU A 2 -11.94 -1.69 -11.88
N GLY A 3 -11.26 -0.62 -11.49
CA GLY A 3 -11.89 0.69 -11.44
C GLY A 3 -11.03 1.77 -10.80
N ALA A 4 -10.73 2.82 -11.56
CA ALA A 4 -10.11 4.02 -11.01
C ALA A 4 -11.04 4.67 -9.97
N GLY A 5 -10.49 5.07 -8.82
CA GLY A 5 -11.24 5.72 -7.75
C GLY A 5 -12.20 4.80 -7.00
N SER A 6 -11.90 3.50 -6.92
CA SER A 6 -12.71 2.54 -6.16
C SER A 6 -12.51 2.69 -4.65
N THR A 7 -13.56 2.47 -3.85
CA THR A 7 -13.45 2.34 -2.39
C THR A 7 -14.00 0.99 -1.97
N ILE A 8 -13.20 0.19 -1.26
CA ILE A 8 -13.55 -1.17 -0.87
C ILE A 8 -13.26 -1.38 0.61
N GLU A 9 -14.22 -1.95 1.31
CA GLU A 9 -14.08 -2.34 2.72
C GLU A 9 -14.13 -3.87 2.82
N GLY A 10 -13.22 -4.44 3.60
CA GLY A 10 -13.21 -5.87 3.92
C GLY A 10 -11.84 -6.51 3.76
N ALA A 11 -11.58 -7.52 4.59
CA ALA A 11 -10.33 -8.26 4.56
C ALA A 11 -10.16 -9.09 3.27
N GLY A 12 -8.92 -9.18 2.79
CA GLY A 12 -8.58 -10.00 1.61
C GLY A 12 -9.09 -9.44 0.28
N SER A 13 -9.33 -8.13 0.23
CA SER A 13 -9.82 -7.46 -0.97
C SER A 13 -8.68 -7.20 -1.97
N SER A 14 -8.99 -7.22 -3.27
CA SER A 14 -8.00 -6.96 -4.33
C SER A 14 -8.60 -6.10 -5.44
N THR A 15 -7.86 -5.09 -5.88
CA THR A 15 -8.27 -4.14 -6.92
C THR A 15 -7.13 -3.71 -7.82
N GLU A 16 -7.48 -3.47 -9.09
CA GLU A 16 -6.62 -2.88 -10.09
C GLU A 16 -7.23 -1.52 -10.49
N GLY A 17 -6.44 -0.45 -10.41
CA GLY A 17 -6.87 0.88 -10.83
C GLY A 17 -6.25 2.02 -10.02
N GLU A 18 -6.01 3.13 -10.71
CA GLU A 18 -5.46 4.36 -10.13
C GLU A 18 -6.38 4.97 -9.07
N GLY A 19 -5.80 5.52 -8.01
CA GLY A 19 -6.53 6.27 -6.99
C GLY A 19 -7.51 5.43 -6.18
N SER A 20 -7.29 4.11 -6.08
CA SER A 20 -8.16 3.23 -5.30
C SER A 20 -7.86 3.33 -3.81
N THR A 21 -8.89 3.14 -2.98
CA THR A 21 -8.78 3.12 -1.52
C THR A 21 -9.36 1.83 -0.98
N MET A 22 -8.66 1.19 -0.04
CA MET A 22 -9.12 -0.04 0.59
C MET A 22 -8.95 -0.01 2.10
N GLU A 23 -9.95 -0.49 2.83
CA GLU A 23 -9.88 -0.67 4.28
C GLU A 23 -10.04 -2.15 4.62
N GLY A 24 -9.06 -2.74 5.30
CA GLY A 24 -9.09 -4.13 5.75
C GLY A 24 -7.75 -4.83 5.65
N ALA A 25 -7.55 -5.85 6.49
CA ALA A 25 -6.32 -6.64 6.51
C ALA A 25 -6.16 -7.50 5.24
N GLY A 26 -4.91 -7.71 4.80
CA GLY A 26 -4.59 -8.55 3.65
C GLY A 26 -5.07 -7.99 2.32
N SER A 27 -5.16 -6.66 2.22
CA SER A 27 -5.64 -5.93 1.06
C SER A 27 -4.56 -5.77 0.00
N THR A 28 -4.93 -5.78 -1.27
CA THR A 28 -4.00 -5.60 -2.39
C THR A 28 -4.51 -4.61 -3.42
N ILE A 29 -3.69 -3.64 -3.80
CA ILE A 29 -3.99 -2.73 -4.92
C ILE A 29 -2.84 -2.73 -5.93
N GLU A 30 -3.16 -2.88 -7.21
CA GLU A 30 -2.27 -2.57 -8.32
C GLU A 30 -2.74 -1.26 -8.98
N GLY A 31 -1.96 -0.19 -8.88
CA GLY A 31 -2.30 1.11 -9.44
C GLY A 31 -1.65 2.28 -8.71
N ALA A 32 -1.35 3.34 -9.46
CA ALA A 32 -0.74 4.54 -8.92
C ALA A 32 -1.71 5.34 -8.02
N GLY A 33 -1.14 6.06 -7.04
CA GLY A 33 -1.89 6.95 -6.15
C GLY A 33 -2.88 6.23 -5.24
N SER A 34 -2.62 4.96 -4.93
CA SER A 34 -3.54 4.12 -4.18
C SER A 34 -3.32 4.25 -2.67
N THR A 35 -4.33 3.89 -1.89
CA THR A 35 -4.27 3.93 -0.42
C THR A 35 -4.85 2.68 0.20
N ILE A 36 -4.16 2.10 1.17
CA ILE A 36 -4.71 1.02 2.00
C ILE A 36 -4.57 1.36 3.48
N ASP A 37 -5.65 1.18 4.24
CA ASP A 37 -5.62 1.09 5.71
C ASP A 37 -5.87 -0.38 6.10
N GLY A 38 -4.85 -1.04 6.62
CA GLY A 38 -4.95 -2.44 7.06
C GLY A 38 -3.60 -3.15 7.21
N GLU A 39 -3.58 -4.13 8.12
CA GLU A 39 -2.43 -5.01 8.33
C GLU A 39 -2.15 -5.92 7.14
N GLY A 40 -0.88 -6.18 6.85
CA GLY A 40 -0.45 -7.14 5.83
C GLY A 40 -0.87 -6.75 4.42
N SER A 41 -0.89 -5.46 4.13
CA SER A 41 -1.36 -4.91 2.86
C SER A 41 -0.25 -4.81 1.83
N THR A 42 -0.61 -4.89 0.56
CA THR A 42 0.33 -4.77 -0.57
C THR A 42 -0.15 -3.73 -1.58
N ILE A 43 0.72 -2.81 -1.98
CA ILE A 43 0.45 -1.92 -3.12
C ILE A 43 1.59 -2.02 -4.14
N GLU A 44 1.23 -2.21 -5.41
CA GLU A 44 2.13 -2.02 -6.55
C GLU A 44 1.70 -0.77 -7.32
N GLY A 45 2.47 0.32 -7.23
CA GLY A 45 2.16 1.56 -7.91
C GLY A 45 2.83 2.79 -7.31
N GLU A 46 3.17 3.76 -8.18
CA GLU A 46 3.81 5.01 -7.80
C GLU A 46 2.92 5.88 -6.91
N GLY A 47 3.54 6.62 -5.98
CA GLY A 47 2.88 7.64 -5.17
C GLY A 47 1.78 7.10 -4.26
N SER A 48 1.92 5.86 -3.80
CA SER A 48 0.91 5.18 -3.00
C SER A 48 1.19 5.31 -1.49
N ALA A 49 0.18 5.05 -0.68
CA ALA A 49 0.26 5.15 0.78
C ALA A 49 -0.39 3.94 1.47
N THR A 50 0.24 3.44 2.54
CA THR A 50 -0.36 2.39 3.37
C THR A 50 -0.21 2.72 4.85
N GLU A 51 -1.28 2.58 5.61
CA GLU A 51 -1.25 2.54 7.09
C GLU A 51 -1.52 1.10 7.54
N GLY A 52 -0.59 0.50 8.30
CA GLY A 52 -0.74 -0.87 8.80
C GLY A 52 0.56 -1.63 9.01
N VAL A 53 0.52 -2.59 9.92
CA VAL A 53 1.68 -3.44 10.27
C VAL A 53 1.96 -4.46 9.17
N GLY A 54 3.24 -4.69 8.87
CA GLY A 54 3.67 -5.75 7.96
C GLY A 54 3.28 -5.50 6.51
N SER A 55 3.18 -4.24 6.11
CA SER A 55 2.76 -3.84 4.76
C SER A 55 3.96 -3.85 3.81
N THR A 56 3.68 -4.10 2.53
CA THR A 56 4.66 -4.11 1.45
C THR A 56 4.24 -3.12 0.36
N MET A 57 5.18 -2.37 -0.20
CA MET A 57 4.90 -1.51 -1.35
C MET A 57 6.02 -1.56 -2.38
N GLU A 58 5.66 -1.57 -3.64
CA GLU A 58 6.57 -1.39 -4.77
C GLU A 58 6.14 -0.15 -5.57
N GLY A 59 7.04 0.81 -5.74
CA GLY A 59 6.78 2.02 -6.52
C GLY A 59 7.50 3.24 -5.98
N ALA A 60 7.86 4.17 -6.87
CA ALA A 60 8.53 5.41 -6.49
C ALA A 60 7.60 6.35 -5.70
N GLY A 61 8.18 7.14 -4.79
CA GLY A 61 7.46 8.16 -4.00
C GLY A 61 6.40 7.60 -3.05
N SER A 62 6.60 6.36 -2.62
CA SER A 62 5.67 5.58 -1.82
C SER A 62 5.81 5.85 -0.33
N THR A 63 4.74 5.68 0.45
CA THR A 63 4.76 5.87 1.91
C THR A 63 4.11 4.71 2.66
N ILE A 64 4.76 4.22 3.72
CA ILE A 64 4.14 3.29 4.67
C ILE A 64 4.28 3.83 6.10
N GLU A 65 3.18 3.83 6.84
CA GLU A 65 3.14 3.98 8.29
C GLU A 65 2.79 2.63 8.93
N GLY A 66 3.76 1.99 9.58
CA GLY A 66 3.57 0.70 10.23
C GLY A 66 4.86 -0.05 10.52
N ALA A 67 4.85 -0.84 11.59
CA ALA A 67 5.98 -1.67 12.00
C ALA A 67 6.17 -2.87 11.06
N GLY A 68 7.42 -3.29 10.87
CA GLY A 68 7.78 -4.47 10.09
C GLY A 68 7.45 -4.37 8.61
N SER A 69 7.31 -3.14 8.09
CA SER A 69 6.91 -2.90 6.71
C SER A 69 8.10 -2.73 5.77
N THR A 70 7.87 -2.95 4.48
CA THR A 70 8.90 -2.86 3.44
C THR A 70 8.44 -2.01 2.27
N ILE A 71 9.29 -1.13 1.76
CA ILE A 71 9.06 -0.43 0.49
C ILE A 71 10.25 -0.64 -0.43
N ASP A 72 9.98 -0.98 -1.69
CA ASP A 72 10.93 -0.89 -2.80
C ASP A 72 10.55 0.28 -3.71
N GLY A 73 11.42 1.29 -3.80
CA GLY A 73 11.24 2.39 -4.74
C GLY A 73 11.96 3.68 -4.38
N GLU A 74 12.44 4.39 -5.40
CA GLU A 74 13.12 5.68 -5.23
C GLU A 74 12.22 6.73 -4.55
N GLY A 75 12.78 7.46 -3.59
CA GLY A 75 12.09 8.56 -2.92
C GLY A 75 10.99 8.13 -1.94
N SER A 76 10.98 6.86 -1.54
CA SER A 76 9.98 6.31 -0.61
C SER A 76 10.31 6.59 0.86
N THR A 77 9.28 6.57 1.71
CA THR A 77 9.39 6.82 3.15
C THR A 77 8.66 5.75 3.96
N ILE A 78 9.29 5.25 5.03
CA ILE A 78 8.64 4.35 5.98
C ILE A 78 8.81 4.86 7.40
N GLU A 79 7.72 4.87 8.15
CA GLU A 79 7.73 5.07 9.60
C GLU A 79 7.28 3.80 10.32
N GLY A 80 8.14 3.21 11.14
CA GLY A 80 7.81 2.03 11.93
C GLY A 80 9.02 1.28 12.48
N GLU A 81 8.84 0.57 13.59
CA GLU A 81 9.88 -0.30 14.13
C GLU A 81 10.10 -1.49 13.20
N GLY A 82 11.37 -1.81 12.90
CA GLY A 82 11.72 -2.99 12.10
C GLY A 82 11.40 -2.87 10.62
N SER A 83 11.14 -1.66 10.13
CA SER A 83 10.86 -1.42 8.72
C SER A 83 12.12 -1.30 7.86
N ALA A 84 12.00 -1.61 6.57
CA ALA A 84 13.12 -1.59 5.63
C ALA A 84 12.75 -0.94 4.29
N THR A 85 13.64 -0.10 3.76
CA THR A 85 13.52 0.49 2.43
C THR A 85 14.57 -0.10 1.50
N GLU A 86 14.13 -0.50 0.31
CA GLU A 86 14.96 -0.84 -0.84
C GLU A 86 14.71 0.23 -1.93
N GLY A 87 15.72 0.51 -2.76
CA GLY A 87 15.64 1.59 -3.74
C GLY A 87 16.65 1.46 -4.86
#